data_AF-A0A848VMX5-F1
#
_entry.id   AF-A0A848VMX5-F1
#
_cell.length_a   1.000
_cell.length_b   1.000
_cell.length_c   1.000
_cell.angle_alpha   90.00
_cell.angle_beta   90.00
_cell.angle_gamma   90.00
#
_symmetry.space_group_name_H-M   'P 1'
#
loop_
_entity.id
_entity.type
_entity.pdbx_description
1 polymer ?
#
loop_
_entity_poly.entity_id
_entity_poly.type
_entity_poly.pdbx_seq_one_letter_code
_entity_poly.pdbx_strand_id
1 'polypeptide(L)'
;MLDEYLAEYIEAAGIAGDRDLPLFRAALPDRSLSGEPLKQTHVFRMIRRRAAHVDIAPDRICCHSFRATGITLYLRSGGDLATAQTIAGHASINTTRQFYDHTDNAVLKSEIERIRI
;
A
#
# COMPACT_ATOMS: atom_id res chain seq x y z
N MET A 1 1.40 -8.14 15.04
CA MET A 1 2.05 -7.48 13.88
C MET A 1 1.31 -6.20 13.44
N LEU A 2 0.21 -6.22 12.67
CA LEU A 2 -0.50 -4.96 12.29
C LEU A 2 -1.33 -4.39 13.45
N ASP A 3 -2.09 -5.26 14.12
CA ASP A 3 -2.97 -4.84 15.22
C ASP A 3 -2.20 -4.24 16.39
N GLU A 4 -0.97 -4.71 16.61
CA GLU A 4 -0.01 -4.14 17.58
C GLU A 4 0.36 -2.71 17.20
N TYR A 5 0.81 -2.45 15.96
CA TYR A 5 1.14 -1.09 15.53
C TYR A 5 -0.07 -0.14 15.59
N LEU A 6 -1.26 -0.66 15.30
CA LEU A 6 -2.49 0.13 15.39
C LEU A 6 -2.83 0.45 16.85
N ALA A 7 -2.71 -0.53 17.76
CA ALA A 7 -2.94 -0.33 19.19
C ALA A 7 -1.91 0.65 19.78
N GLU A 8 -0.62 0.49 19.44
CA GLU A 8 0.45 1.42 19.84
C GLU A 8 0.18 2.84 19.36
N TYR A 9 -0.29 2.99 18.11
CA TYR A 9 -0.66 4.30 17.59
C TYR A 9 -1.84 4.91 18.35
N ILE A 10 -2.92 4.16 18.57
CA ILE A 10 -4.12 4.64 19.26
C ILE A 10 -3.78 5.10 20.68
N GLU A 11 -2.97 4.32 21.38
CA GLU A 11 -2.49 4.64 22.73
C GLU A 11 -1.59 5.89 22.73
N ALA A 12 -0.54 5.91 21.89
CA ALA A 12 0.39 7.04 21.82
C ALA A 12 -0.27 8.34 21.34
N ALA A 13 -1.31 8.24 20.51
CA ALA A 13 -2.10 9.36 20.04
C ALA A 13 -3.11 9.85 21.10
N GLY A 14 -3.41 9.06 22.13
CA GLY A 14 -4.39 9.38 23.16
C GLY A 14 -5.83 9.43 22.65
N ILE A 15 -6.16 8.65 21.61
CA ILE A 15 -7.44 8.76 20.87
C ILE A 15 -8.41 7.61 21.14
N ALA A 16 -8.10 6.72 22.08
CA ALA A 16 -8.89 5.51 22.35
C ALA A 16 -10.37 5.81 22.70
N GLY A 17 -10.65 6.95 23.34
CA GLY A 17 -12.01 7.36 23.73
C GLY A 17 -12.82 8.02 22.61
N ASP A 18 -12.16 8.48 21.54
CA ASP A 18 -12.76 9.34 20.52
C ASP A 18 -13.29 8.52 19.33
N ARG A 19 -14.32 7.71 19.58
CA ARG A 19 -14.79 6.69 18.62
C ARG A 19 -15.47 7.27 17.38
N ASP A 20 -15.95 8.50 17.44
CA ASP A 20 -16.64 9.19 16.35
C ASP A 20 -15.73 10.08 15.51
N LEU A 21 -14.44 10.19 15.87
CA LEU A 21 -13.45 10.99 15.16
C LEU A 21 -12.58 10.12 14.24
N PRO A 22 -11.93 10.72 13.22
CA PRO A 22 -11.03 9.99 12.34
C PRO A 22 -9.91 9.28 13.12
N LEU A 23 -9.61 8.04 12.70
CA LEU A 23 -8.50 7.28 13.26
C LEU A 23 -7.15 7.99 13.02
N PHE A 24 -6.88 8.37 11.77
CA PHE A 24 -5.67 9.12 11.41
C PHE A 24 -5.95 10.61 11.30
N ARG A 25 -5.33 11.39 12.18
CA ARG A 25 -5.63 12.81 12.39
C ARG A 25 -4.53 13.73 11.88
N ALA A 26 -4.91 14.95 11.51
CA ALA A 26 -3.93 15.98 11.17
C ALA A 26 -3.21 16.48 12.44
N ALA A 27 -1.89 16.67 12.33
CA ALA A 27 -1.09 17.29 13.39
C ALA A 27 -1.17 18.82 13.32
N LEU A 28 -1.26 19.46 14.48
CA LEU A 28 -1.18 20.90 14.68
C LEU A 28 0.29 21.35 14.85
N PRO A 29 0.57 22.66 14.77
CA PRO A 29 1.95 23.18 14.90
C PRO A 29 2.64 22.83 16.23
N ASP A 30 1.86 22.70 17.31
CA ASP A 30 2.31 22.27 18.63
C ASP A 30 2.50 20.75 18.76
N ARG A 31 2.31 20.01 17.65
CA ARG A 31 2.37 18.54 17.53
C ARG A 31 1.21 17.78 18.17
N SER A 32 0.19 18.46 18.67
CA SER A 32 -1.06 17.81 19.06
C SER A 32 -1.84 17.33 17.82
N LEU A 33 -2.77 16.39 18.00
CA LEU A 33 -3.64 15.90 16.93
C LEU A 33 -4.98 16.63 16.98
N SER A 34 -5.46 17.11 15.83
CA SER A 34 -6.78 17.72 15.71
C SER A 34 -7.88 16.66 15.55
N GLY A 35 -9.15 17.06 15.61
CA GLY A 35 -10.28 16.20 15.22
C GLY A 35 -10.45 16.01 13.70
N GLU A 36 -9.57 16.61 12.89
CA GLU A 36 -9.69 16.60 11.43
C GLU A 36 -8.94 15.43 10.80
N PRO A 37 -9.45 14.87 9.69
CA PRO A 37 -8.80 13.76 9.01
C PRO A 37 -7.44 14.16 8.42
N LEU A 38 -6.49 13.23 8.46
CA LEU A 38 -5.18 13.40 7.84
C LEU A 38 -5.32 13.59 6.32
N LYS A 39 -4.79 14.71 5.81
CA LYS A 39 -4.87 15.06 4.38
C LYS A 39 -3.95 14.15 3.55
N GLN A 40 -4.43 13.74 2.38
CA GLN A 40 -3.66 12.94 1.42
C GLN A 40 -2.29 13.56 1.08
N THR A 41 -2.23 14.88 0.91
CA THR A 41 -0.98 15.61 0.61
C THR A 41 0.03 15.50 1.75
N HIS A 42 -0.41 15.40 3.01
CA HIS A 42 0.47 15.20 4.16
C HIS A 42 1.04 13.78 4.14
N VAL A 43 0.20 12.77 3.89
CA VAL A 43 0.64 11.37 3.75
C VAL A 43 1.68 11.24 2.63
N PHE A 44 1.43 11.85 1.48
CA PHE A 44 2.37 11.86 0.36
C PHE A 44 3.72 12.46 0.76
N ARG A 45 3.73 13.63 1.42
CA ARG A 45 4.96 14.27 1.92
C ARG A 45 5.70 13.40 2.95
N MET A 46 4.96 12.74 3.85
CA MET A 46 5.54 11.83 4.85
C MET A 46 6.24 10.64 4.20
N ILE A 47 5.61 10.02 3.20
CA ILE A 47 6.19 8.89 2.46
C ILE A 47 7.47 9.32 1.74
N ARG A 48 7.43 10.44 1.00
CA ARG A 48 8.60 10.94 0.27
C ARG A 48 9.79 11.23 1.19
N ARG A 49 9.53 11.84 2.34
CA ARG A 49 10.57 12.09 3.35
C ARG A 49 11.22 10.80 3.83
N ARG A 50 10.41 9.76 4.13
CA ARG A 50 10.92 8.46 4.56
C ARG A 50 11.69 7.73 3.45
N ALA A 51 11.22 7.81 2.21
CA ALA A 51 11.89 7.23 1.06
C ALA A 51 13.30 7.82 0.84
N ALA A 52 13.41 9.15 0.95
CA ALA A 52 14.70 9.83 0.85
C ALA A 52 15.71 9.40 1.93
N HIS A 53 15.25 9.03 3.13
CA HIS A 53 16.13 8.55 4.21
C HIS A 53 16.68 7.14 3.97
N VAL A 54 16.13 6.40 3.00
CA VAL A 54 16.56 5.03 2.66
C VAL A 54 16.98 4.92 1.19
N ASP A 55 17.38 6.04 0.58
CA ASP A 55 17.87 6.14 -0.80
C ASP A 55 16.89 5.63 -1.88
N ILE A 56 15.58 5.66 -1.59
CA ILE A 56 14.55 5.40 -2.59
C ILE A 56 14.13 6.71 -3.24
N ALA A 57 14.20 6.76 -4.58
CA ALA A 57 13.79 7.89 -5.40
C ALA A 57 12.37 8.40 -5.00
N PRO A 58 12.25 9.59 -4.38
CA PRO A 58 10.99 10.02 -3.76
C PRO A 58 9.86 10.28 -4.75
N ASP A 59 10.15 10.49 -6.03
CA ASP A 59 9.18 10.66 -7.11
C ASP A 59 8.52 9.33 -7.54
N ARG A 60 9.12 8.18 -7.18
CA ARG A 60 8.64 6.84 -7.59
C ARG A 60 7.77 6.14 -6.55
N ILE A 61 7.54 6.77 -5.39
CA ILE A 61 6.92 6.12 -4.23
C ILE A 61 5.80 6.98 -3.63
N CYS A 62 4.64 6.34 -3.43
CA CYS A 62 3.44 6.94 -2.85
C CYS A 62 2.49 5.83 -2.34
N CYS A 63 1.36 6.20 -1.71
CA CYS A 63 0.37 5.22 -1.26
C CYS A 63 -0.11 4.29 -2.40
N HIS A 64 -0.23 4.82 -3.63
CA HIS A 64 -0.66 4.01 -4.77
C HIS A 64 0.39 2.96 -5.16
N SER A 65 1.69 3.29 -5.06
CA SER A 65 2.77 2.32 -5.28
C SER A 65 2.78 1.20 -4.22
N PHE A 66 2.41 1.50 -2.96
CA PHE A 66 2.28 0.49 -1.91
C PHE A 66 1.15 -0.47 -2.18
N ARG A 67 0.00 0.06 -2.61
CA ARG A 67 -1.15 -0.75 -3.03
C ARG A 67 -0.78 -1.67 -4.19
N ALA A 68 -0.13 -1.14 -5.22
CA ALA A 68 0.36 -1.92 -6.36
C ALA A 68 1.32 -3.04 -5.91
N THR A 69 2.25 -2.72 -5.01
CA THR A 69 3.22 -3.67 -4.45
C THR A 69 2.52 -4.78 -3.67
N GLY A 70 1.53 -4.45 -2.83
CA GLY A 70 0.77 -5.44 -2.06
C GLY A 70 0.02 -6.44 -2.95
N ILE A 71 -0.67 -5.96 -3.97
CA ILE A 71 -1.39 -6.82 -4.93
C ILE A 71 -0.39 -7.71 -5.70
N THR A 72 0.73 -7.13 -6.15
CA THR A 72 1.78 -7.87 -6.86
C THR A 72 2.39 -8.97 -6.00
N LEU A 73 2.72 -8.67 -4.73
CA LEU A 73 3.30 -9.64 -3.81
C LEU A 73 2.32 -10.77 -3.48
N TYR A 74 1.04 -10.46 -3.32
CA TYR A 74 0.00 -11.46 -3.11
C TYR A 74 -0.08 -12.46 -4.28
N LEU A 75 -0.17 -11.96 -5.52
CA LEU A 75 -0.20 -12.81 -6.72
C LEU A 75 1.10 -13.62 -6.88
N ARG A 76 2.27 -13.00 -6.68
CA ARG A 76 3.58 -13.69 -6.75
C ARG A 76 3.73 -14.77 -5.69
N SER A 77 3.01 -14.68 -4.58
CA SER A 77 3.01 -15.69 -3.51
C SER A 77 2.00 -16.82 -3.76
N GLY A 78 1.43 -16.91 -4.97
CA GLY A 78 0.45 -17.93 -5.36
C GLY A 78 -1.00 -17.58 -5.03
N GLY A 79 -1.27 -16.35 -4.61
CA GLY A 79 -2.63 -15.87 -4.39
C GLY A 79 -3.43 -15.80 -5.70
N ASP A 80 -4.72 -16.10 -5.65
CA ASP A 80 -5.57 -16.13 -6.84
C ASP A 80 -6.09 -14.73 -7.27
N LEU A 81 -6.40 -14.58 -8.55
CA LEU A 81 -6.78 -13.30 -9.14
C LEU A 81 -8.12 -12.74 -8.60
N ALA A 82 -9.07 -13.61 -8.23
CA ALA A 82 -10.38 -13.18 -7.74
C ALA A 82 -10.26 -12.59 -6.33
N THR A 83 -9.48 -13.22 -5.45
CA THR A 83 -9.17 -12.68 -4.13
C THR A 83 -8.36 -11.39 -4.23
N ALA A 84 -7.37 -11.34 -5.15
CA ALA A 84 -6.63 -10.10 -5.40
C ALA A 84 -7.55 -8.95 -5.85
N GLN A 85 -8.54 -9.24 -6.70
CA GLN A 85 -9.56 -8.28 -7.11
C GLN A 85 -10.40 -7.79 -5.93
N THR A 86 -10.82 -8.69 -5.04
CA THR A 86 -11.57 -8.34 -3.82
C THR A 86 -10.75 -7.49 -2.85
N ILE A 87 -9.51 -7.87 -2.58
CA ILE A 87 -8.58 -7.09 -1.73
C ILE A 87 -8.36 -5.70 -2.31
N ALA A 88 -8.24 -5.61 -3.64
CA ALA A 88 -8.13 -4.34 -4.32
C ALA A 88 -9.47 -3.56 -4.30
N GLY A 89 -10.62 -4.22 -4.29
CA GLY A 89 -11.92 -3.56 -4.51
C GLY A 89 -12.07 -3.06 -5.94
N HIS A 90 -11.55 -3.82 -6.92
CA HIS A 90 -11.70 -3.50 -8.34
C HIS A 90 -13.06 -3.99 -8.87
N ALA A 91 -13.77 -3.11 -9.58
CA ALA A 91 -15.05 -3.46 -10.22
C ALA A 91 -14.91 -4.44 -11.39
N SER A 92 -13.71 -4.58 -11.96
CA SER A 92 -13.42 -5.50 -13.06
C SER A 92 -12.15 -6.29 -12.78
N ILE A 93 -12.14 -7.55 -13.20
CA ILE A 93 -10.96 -8.41 -13.09
C ILE A 93 -9.82 -7.94 -14.01
N ASN A 94 -10.14 -7.23 -15.10
CA ASN A 94 -9.16 -6.75 -16.08
C ASN A 94 -8.20 -5.72 -15.46
N THR A 95 -8.66 -4.88 -14.53
CA THR A 95 -7.79 -3.91 -13.83
C THR A 95 -6.88 -4.57 -12.79
N THR A 96 -7.15 -5.81 -12.38
CA THR A 96 -6.22 -6.60 -11.56
C THR A 96 -5.23 -7.33 -12.46
N ARG A 97 -5.71 -7.94 -13.55
CA ARG A 97 -4.90 -8.71 -14.48
C ARG A 97 -3.84 -7.87 -15.19
N GLN A 98 -4.26 -6.75 -15.81
CA GLN A 98 -3.41 -5.94 -16.68
C GLN A 98 -2.15 -5.40 -15.98
N PHE A 99 -2.21 -5.17 -14.67
CA PHE A 99 -1.14 -4.46 -13.95
C PHE A 99 -0.32 -5.35 -13.02
N TYR A 100 -0.85 -6.50 -12.57
CA TYR A 100 -0.23 -7.26 -11.49
C TYR A 100 0.00 -8.74 -11.79
N ASP A 101 -0.70 -9.29 -12.78
CA ASP A 101 -0.52 -10.67 -13.23
C ASP A 101 0.57 -10.72 -14.31
N HIS A 102 1.83 -10.85 -13.87
CA HIS A 102 2.98 -11.02 -14.77
C HIS A 102 3.32 -12.48 -15.05
N THR A 103 2.46 -13.42 -14.64
CA THR A 103 2.69 -14.86 -14.81
C THR A 103 2.82 -15.22 -16.29
N ASP A 104 2.10 -14.53 -17.18
CA ASP A 104 2.21 -14.69 -18.63
C ASP A 104 3.60 -14.30 -19.19
N ASN A 105 4.29 -13.30 -18.60
CA ASN A 105 5.63 -12.90 -19.06
C ASN A 105 6.73 -13.86 -18.62
N ALA A 106 6.61 -14.46 -17.44
CA ALA A 106 7.60 -15.41 -16.93
C ALA A 106 7.51 -16.78 -17.63
N VAL A 107 6.30 -17.24 -17.93
CA VAL A 107 6.06 -18.51 -18.64
C VAL A 107 6.56 -18.44 -20.07
N LEU A 108 6.25 -17.36 -20.81
CA LEU A 108 6.71 -17.17 -22.19
C LEU A 108 8.24 -17.15 -22.32
N LYS A 109 8.97 -16.55 -21.36
CA LYS A 109 10.43 -16.55 -21.38
C LYS A 109 11.00 -17.97 -21.23
N SER A 110 10.43 -18.77 -20.33
CA SER A 110 10.86 -20.16 -20.09
C SER A 110 10.52 -21.12 -21.24
N GLU A 111 9.49 -20.82 -22.04
CA GLU A 111 9.16 -21.58 -23.25
C GLU A 111 10.08 -21.22 -24.41
N ILE A 112 10.40 -19.94 -24.60
CA ILE A 112 11.35 -19.48 -25.62
C ILE A 112 12.78 -19.99 -25.34
N GLU A 113 13.20 -20.04 -24.07
CA GLU A 113 14.51 -20.59 -23.69
C GLU A 113 14.61 -22.12 -23.90
N ARG A 114 13.47 -22.85 -23.91
CA ARG A 114 13.43 -24.29 -24.20
C ARG A 114 13.53 -24.65 -25.68
N ILE A 115 13.08 -23.77 -26.58
CA ILE A 115 13.13 -23.97 -28.05
C ILE A 115 14.55 -23.74 -28.59
N ARG A 116 15.45 -23.15 -27.80
CA ARG A 116 16.80 -22.75 -28.22
C ARG A 116 17.90 -23.78 -27.93
N ILE A 117 17.55 -25.05 -27.71
CA ILE A 117 18.47 -26.20 -27.72
C ILE A 117 18.15 -27.07 -28.94
#